data_AF-A0A5Q5CLP3-F1
#
_entry.id   AF-A0A5Q5CLP3-F1
#
_cell.length_a   1.000
_cell.length_b   1.000
_cell.length_c   1.000
_cell.angle_alpha   90.00
_cell.angle_beta   90.00
_cell.angle_gamma   90.00
#
_symmetry.space_group_name_H-M   'P 1'
#
loop_
_entity.id
_entity.type
_entity.pdbx_description
1 polymer ?
#
loop_
_entity_poly.entity_id
_entity_poly.type
_entity_poly.pdbx_seq_one_letter_code
_entity_poly.pdbx_strand_id
1 'polypeptide(L)'
;MNAADYLVAWAIIRSWKAEGARKDMLQSAKDADRLPFVTVALIRIAALLAHASEVDRDFTQQLVYANDANIVTRILSVTDQILSAIDADQRPSAEALMAQLDAIPEHLAFRDIVTSEVEVDT
;
A
#
# COMPACT_ATOMS: atom_id res chain seq x y z
N MET A 1 -5.73 -5.19 -13.08
CA MET A 1 -4.79 -5.25 -11.94
C MET A 1 -4.46 -6.73 -11.70
N ASN A 2 -3.24 -7.05 -11.29
CA ASN A 2 -2.80 -8.43 -11.01
C ASN A 2 -1.92 -8.48 -9.75
N ALA A 3 -1.50 -9.68 -9.36
CA ALA A 3 -0.66 -9.91 -8.18
C ALA A 3 0.64 -9.09 -8.20
N ALA A 4 1.24 -8.87 -9.39
CA ALA A 4 2.47 -8.11 -9.51
C ALA A 4 2.29 -6.63 -9.13
N ASP A 5 1.12 -6.03 -9.36
CA ASP A 5 0.85 -4.64 -8.95
C ASP A 5 0.89 -4.50 -7.43
N TYR A 6 0.41 -5.50 -6.69
CA TYR A 6 0.46 -5.54 -5.23
C TYR A 6 1.88 -5.71 -4.70
N LEU A 7 2.67 -6.58 -5.33
CA LEU A 7 4.08 -6.77 -4.96
C LEU A 7 4.89 -5.49 -5.19
N VAL A 8 4.68 -4.81 -6.32
CA VAL A 8 5.32 -3.52 -6.61
C VAL A 8 4.89 -2.45 -5.60
N ALA A 9 3.59 -2.32 -5.33
CA ALA A 9 3.08 -1.38 -4.34
C ALA A 9 3.65 -1.63 -2.94
N TRP A 10 3.78 -2.89 -2.54
CA TRP A 10 4.39 -3.25 -1.26
C TRP A 10 5.88 -2.91 -1.21
N ALA A 11 6.63 -3.20 -2.27
CA ALA A 11 8.04 -2.82 -2.35
C ALA A 11 8.24 -1.29 -2.22
N ILE A 12 7.38 -0.50 -2.87
CA ILE A 12 7.37 0.97 -2.74
C ILE A 12 7.11 1.39 -1.28
N ILE A 13 6.14 0.79 -0.60
CA ILE A 13 5.84 1.07 0.82
C ILE A 13 7.04 0.69 1.71
N ARG A 14 7.59 -0.52 1.54
CA ARG A 14 8.75 -1.04 2.29
C ARG A 14 10.02 -0.19 2.11
N SER A 15 10.14 0.54 1.01
CA SER A 15 11.26 1.48 0.77
C SER A 15 11.14 2.83 1.49
N TRP A 16 10.35 2.94 2.56
CA TRP A 16 10.12 4.19 3.30
C TRP A 16 11.35 4.86 3.89
N LYS A 17 12.41 4.11 4.18
CA LYS A 17 13.72 4.68 4.58
C LYS A 17 14.67 4.93 3.40
N ALA A 18 14.26 4.60 2.17
CA ALA A 18 15.10 4.61 0.97
C ALA A 18 14.44 5.40 -0.17
N GLU A 19 14.37 6.72 -0.03
CA GLU A 19 13.66 7.62 -0.97
C GLU A 19 14.13 7.48 -2.44
N GLY A 20 15.42 7.25 -2.68
CA GLY A 20 15.96 7.01 -4.02
C GLY A 20 15.36 5.77 -4.68
N ALA A 21 15.47 4.61 -4.01
CA ALA A 21 14.89 3.35 -4.50
C ALA A 21 13.38 3.45 -4.71
N ARG A 22 12.68 4.17 -3.82
CA ARG A 22 11.25 4.44 -3.95
C ARG A 22 10.91 5.21 -5.23
N LYS A 23 11.64 6.28 -5.52
CA LYS A 23 11.47 7.08 -6.73
C LYS A 23 11.72 6.24 -7.98
N ASP A 24 12.77 5.42 -7.97
CA ASP A 24 13.09 4.54 -9.10
C ASP A 24 11.97 3.51 -9.35
N MET A 25 11.39 2.93 -8.30
CA MET A 25 10.27 2.00 -8.43
C MET A 25 8.99 2.69 -8.95
N LEU A 26 8.68 3.90 -8.49
CA LEU A 26 7.55 4.69 -9.01
C LEU A 26 7.74 5.04 -10.49
N GLN A 27 8.96 5.43 -10.88
CA GLN A 27 9.28 5.73 -12.27
C GLN A 27 9.20 4.47 -13.14
N SER A 28 9.71 3.33 -12.68
CA SER A 28 9.60 2.05 -13.37
C SER A 28 8.14 1.63 -13.58
N ALA A 29 7.28 1.78 -12.56
CA ALA A 29 5.85 1.52 -12.69
C ALA A 29 5.17 2.47 -13.70
N LYS A 30 5.63 3.71 -13.78
CA LYS A 30 5.15 4.69 -14.77
C LYS A 30 5.58 4.32 -16.19
N ASP A 31 6.84 3.98 -16.39
CA ASP A 31 7.40 3.62 -17.70
C ASP A 31 6.80 2.32 -18.25
N ALA A 32 6.30 1.45 -17.38
CA ALA A 32 5.56 0.23 -17.73
C ALA A 32 4.05 0.44 -17.94
N ASP A 33 3.54 1.67 -17.87
CA ASP A 33 2.10 2.00 -17.89
C ASP A 33 1.27 1.28 -16.80
N ARG A 34 1.93 0.92 -15.69
CA ARG A 34 1.32 0.21 -14.55
C ARG A 34 0.97 1.11 -13.37
N LEU A 35 1.46 2.35 -13.36
CA LEU A 35 1.27 3.29 -12.25
C LEU A 35 -0.19 3.43 -11.78
N PRO A 36 -1.22 3.47 -12.66
CA PRO A 36 -2.61 3.52 -12.20
C PRO A 36 -3.02 2.30 -11.36
N PHE A 37 -2.65 1.09 -11.78
CA PHE A 37 -2.94 -0.15 -11.05
C PHE A 37 -2.15 -0.22 -9.75
N VAL A 38 -0.88 0.16 -9.78
CA VAL A 38 -0.04 0.27 -8.58
C VAL A 38 -0.60 1.30 -7.60
N THR A 39 -1.17 2.40 -8.08
CA THR A 39 -1.81 3.42 -7.23
C THR A 39 -3.04 2.86 -6.52
N VAL A 40 -3.88 2.08 -7.22
CA VAL A 40 -5.02 1.38 -6.59
C VAL A 40 -4.53 0.38 -5.54
N ALA A 41 -3.47 -0.38 -5.83
CA ALA A 41 -2.86 -1.29 -4.87
C ALA A 41 -2.29 -0.55 -3.64
N LEU A 42 -1.60 0.59 -3.84
CA LEU A 42 -1.11 1.46 -2.76
C LEU A 42 -2.24 1.93 -1.84
N ILE A 43 -3.37 2.39 -2.41
CA ILE A 43 -4.55 2.80 -1.63
C ILE A 43 -5.06 1.64 -0.76
N ARG A 44 -5.20 0.44 -1.35
CA ARG A 44 -5.73 -0.73 -0.64
C ARG A 44 -4.80 -1.19 0.48
N ILE A 45 -3.50 -1.23 0.24
CA ILE A 45 -2.51 -1.58 1.25
C ILE A 45 -2.48 -0.51 2.36
N ALA A 46 -2.49 0.77 2.01
CA ALA A 46 -2.51 1.86 2.97
C ALA A 46 -3.79 1.86 3.85
N ALA A 47 -4.94 1.52 3.27
CA ALA A 47 -6.18 1.34 4.02
C ALA A 47 -6.07 0.19 5.04
N LEU A 48 -5.49 -0.94 4.65
CA LEU A 48 -5.24 -2.05 5.58
C LEU A 48 -4.26 -1.68 6.69
N LEU A 49 -3.20 -0.95 6.36
CA LEU A 49 -2.23 -0.44 7.34
C LEU A 49 -2.88 0.50 8.34
N ALA A 50 -3.68 1.44 7.87
CA ALA A 50 -4.43 2.37 8.70
C ALA A 50 -5.38 1.62 9.64
N HIS A 51 -6.05 0.57 9.13
CA HIS A 51 -6.98 -0.22 9.93
C HIS A 51 -6.28 -1.03 11.01
N ALA A 52 -5.21 -1.73 10.64
CA ALA A 52 -4.42 -2.53 11.58
C ALA A 52 -3.74 -1.67 12.67
N SER A 53 -3.49 -0.39 12.36
CA SER A 53 -2.85 0.55 13.27
C SER A 53 -3.83 1.52 13.95
N GLU A 54 -5.13 1.34 13.76
CA GLU A 54 -6.20 2.19 14.31
C GLU A 54 -6.13 3.69 13.91
N VAL A 55 -5.54 4.00 12.75
CA VAL A 55 -5.37 5.37 12.19
C VAL A 55 -6.40 5.69 11.07
N ASP A 56 -7.45 4.88 10.95
CA ASP A 56 -8.42 4.90 9.83
C ASP A 56 -9.07 6.26 9.53
N ARG A 57 -9.41 7.00 10.58
CA ARG A 57 -10.15 8.27 10.46
C ARG A 57 -9.32 9.35 9.78
N ASP A 58 -8.04 9.41 10.12
CA ASP A 58 -7.12 10.42 9.58
C ASP A 58 -6.68 10.07 8.16
N PHE A 59 -6.53 8.77 7.86
CA PHE A 59 -6.21 8.31 6.49
C PHE A 59 -7.32 8.66 5.50
N THR A 60 -8.58 8.37 5.85
CA THR A 60 -9.72 8.64 4.97
C THR A 60 -9.87 10.13 4.66
N GLN A 61 -9.70 11.01 5.66
CA GLN A 61 -9.74 12.46 5.45
C GLN A 61 -8.61 12.93 4.54
N GLN A 62 -7.39 12.42 4.74
CA GLN A 62 -6.24 12.82 3.92
C GLN A 62 -6.40 12.45 2.43
N LEU A 63 -7.06 11.32 2.15
CA LEU A 63 -7.41 10.90 0.79
C LEU A 63 -8.52 11.75 0.17
N VAL A 64 -9.58 12.08 0.91
CA VAL A 64 -10.69 12.91 0.40
C VAL A 64 -10.22 14.31 -0.01
N TYR A 65 -9.25 14.87 0.72
CA TYR A 65 -8.67 16.18 0.41
C TYR A 65 -7.46 16.10 -0.55
N ALA A 66 -7.13 14.91 -1.06
CA ALA A 66 -6.11 14.75 -2.09
C ALA A 66 -6.65 15.23 -3.43
N ASN A 67 -5.83 15.97 -4.19
CA ASN A 67 -6.06 16.13 -5.62
C ASN A 67 -5.34 15.01 -6.38
N ASP A 68 -5.82 14.68 -7.58
CA ASP A 68 -5.31 13.56 -8.39
C ASP A 68 -3.79 13.62 -8.60
N ALA A 69 -3.23 14.82 -8.73
CA ALA A 69 -1.79 15.03 -8.96
C ALA A 69 -0.90 14.60 -7.77
N ASN A 70 -1.43 14.56 -6.54
CA ASN A 70 -0.65 14.30 -5.33
C ASN A 70 -1.12 13.05 -4.57
N ILE A 71 -2.03 12.26 -5.14
CA ILE A 71 -2.65 11.13 -4.42
C ILE A 71 -1.60 10.11 -3.95
N VAL A 72 -0.65 9.74 -4.83
CA VAL A 72 0.44 8.82 -4.50
C VAL A 72 1.30 9.36 -3.36
N THR A 73 1.70 10.63 -3.43
CA THR A 73 2.51 11.27 -2.39
C THR A 73 1.81 11.26 -1.04
N ARG A 74 0.50 11.55 -1.01
CA ARG A 74 -0.27 11.53 0.24
C ARG A 74 -0.42 10.13 0.82
N ILE A 75 -0.71 9.14 -0.02
CA ILE A 75 -0.77 7.73 0.41
C ILE A 75 0.56 7.34 1.07
N LEU A 76 1.68 7.64 0.40
CA LEU A 76 3.01 7.31 0.91
C LEU A 76 3.33 8.03 2.22
N SER A 77 2.95 9.30 2.34
CA SER A 77 3.15 10.06 3.58
C SER A 77 2.41 9.44 4.77
N VAL A 78 1.19 8.95 4.58
CA VAL A 78 0.46 8.28 5.66
C VAL A 78 1.07 6.92 5.98
N THR A 79 1.42 6.13 4.96
CA THR A 79 2.06 4.83 5.22
C THR A 79 3.39 4.99 5.92
N ASP A 80 4.17 6.04 5.60
CA ASP A 80 5.44 6.33 6.27
C ASP A 80 5.24 6.68 7.75
N GLN A 81 4.19 7.46 8.07
CA GLN A 81 3.85 7.78 9.47
C GLN A 81 3.49 6.53 10.27
N ILE A 82 2.65 5.65 9.69
CA ILE A 82 2.26 4.38 10.31
C ILE A 82 3.50 3.49 10.53
N LEU A 83 4.31 3.30 9.49
CA LEU A 83 5.52 2.48 9.57
C LEU A 83 6.54 3.06 10.56
N SER A 84 6.67 4.38 10.63
CA SER A 84 7.52 5.04 11.61
C SER A 84 7.02 4.84 13.05
N ALA A 85 5.70 4.85 13.27
CA ALA A 85 5.13 4.59 14.58
C ALA A 85 5.37 3.13 15.02
N ILE A 86 5.21 2.17 14.09
CA ILE A 86 5.49 0.75 14.33
C ILE A 86 6.97 0.53 14.65
N ASP A 87 7.87 1.11 13.85
CA ASP A 87 9.33 1.02 14.04
C ASP A 87 9.78 1.61 15.38
N ALA A 88 9.11 2.67 15.83
CA ALA A 88 9.39 3.31 17.12
C ALA A 88 8.88 2.51 18.34
N ASP A 89 7.85 1.66 18.19
CA ASP A 89 7.24 0.96 19.33
C ASP A 89 8.15 -0.14 19.92
N GLN A 90 9.19 -0.61 19.23
CA GLN A 90 10.25 -1.55 19.69
C GLN A 90 9.79 -2.82 20.47
N ARG A 91 8.49 -3.06 20.61
CA ARG A 91 7.91 -4.21 21.28
C ARG A 91 7.92 -5.41 20.33
N PRO A 92 7.95 -6.66 20.86
CA PRO A 92 7.81 -7.87 20.05
C PRO A 92 6.54 -7.89 19.17
N SER A 93 5.51 -7.12 19.55
CA SER A 93 4.30 -6.93 18.77
C SER A 93 4.54 -6.20 17.44
N ALA A 94 5.56 -5.33 17.34
CA ALA A 94 5.89 -4.61 16.12
C ALA A 94 6.48 -5.53 15.04
N GLU A 95 7.34 -6.48 15.42
CA GLU A 95 7.86 -7.50 14.50
C GLU A 95 6.76 -8.45 14.02
N ALA A 96 5.88 -8.88 14.93
CA ALA A 96 4.73 -9.70 14.58
C ALA A 96 3.75 -8.97 13.65
N LEU A 97 3.52 -7.67 13.88
CA LEU A 97 2.72 -6.83 13.00
C LEU A 97 3.38 -6.72 11.62
N MET A 98 4.69 -6.41 11.54
CA MET A 98 5.40 -6.34 10.26
C MET A 98 5.35 -7.67 9.47
N ALA A 99 5.46 -8.81 10.14
CA ALA A 99 5.32 -10.12 9.50
C ALA A 99 3.91 -10.37 8.95
N GLN A 100 2.86 -9.89 9.65
CA GLN A 100 1.49 -9.93 9.14
C GLN A 100 1.29 -8.98 7.95
N LEU A 101 1.92 -7.80 8.00
CA LEU A 101 1.86 -6.82 6.92
C LEU A 101 2.54 -7.33 5.64
N ASP A 102 3.61 -8.13 5.76
CA ASP A 102 4.28 -8.74 4.60
C ASP A 102 3.40 -9.75 3.84
N ALA A 103 2.34 -10.27 4.46
CA ALA A 103 1.36 -11.14 3.80
C ALA A 103 0.25 -10.37 3.05
N ILE A 104 0.13 -9.06 3.24
CA ILE A 104 -0.91 -8.22 2.61
C ILE A 104 -0.98 -8.37 1.08
N PRO A 105 0.15 -8.36 0.34
CA PRO A 105 0.11 -8.43 -1.12
C PRO A 105 -0.53 -9.73 -1.62
N GLU A 106 -0.23 -10.86 -0.99
CA GLU A 106 -0.77 -12.17 -1.34
C GLU A 106 -2.27 -12.25 -0.99
N HIS A 107 -2.68 -11.75 0.17
CA HIS A 107 -4.08 -11.73 0.60
C HIS A 107 -4.95 -10.89 -0.34
N LEU A 108 -4.46 -9.71 -0.75
CA LEU A 108 -5.17 -8.82 -1.67
C LEU A 108 -5.20 -9.38 -3.09
N ALA A 109 -4.09 -9.94 -3.58
CA ALA A 109 -4.04 -10.59 -4.88
C ALA A 109 -5.01 -11.78 -4.95
N PHE A 110 -5.06 -12.61 -3.92
CA PHE A 110 -6.00 -13.73 -3.82
C PHE A 110 -7.46 -13.24 -3.84
N ARG A 111 -7.79 -12.22 -3.05
CA ARG A 111 -9.15 -11.67 -3.02
C ARG A 111 -9.62 -11.17 -4.39
N ASP A 112 -8.75 -10.48 -5.13
CA ASP A 112 -9.11 -9.95 -6.45
C ASP A 112 -9.30 -11.06 -7.49
N ILE A 113 -8.47 -12.11 -7.45
CA ILE A 113 -8.62 -13.28 -8.33
C ILE A 113 -9.98 -13.94 -8.07
N VAL A 114 -10.30 -14.24 -6.81
CA VAL A 114 -11.56 -14.90 -6.44
C VAL A 114 -12.78 -14.03 -6.79
N THR A 115 -12.70 -12.71 -6.57
CA THR A 115 -13.83 -11.80 -6.88
C THR A 115 -14.04 -11.68 -8.40
N SER A 116 -12.97 -11.72 -9.20
CA SER A 116 -13.06 -11.68 -10.66
C SER A 116 -13.63 -12.96 -11.28
N GLU A 117 -13.52 -14.11 -10.60
CA GLU A 117 -14.14 -15.37 -11.06
C GLU A 117 -15.67 -15.36 -10.83
N VAL A 118 -16.15 -14.69 -9.79
CA VAL A 118 -17.59 -14.62 -9.46
C VAL A 118 -18.37 -13.69 -10.39
N GLU A 119 -17.74 -12.65 -10.94
CA GLU A 119 -18.39 -11.70 -11.87
C GLU A 119 -18.54 -12.23 -13.30
N VAL A 120 -17.88 -13.34 -13.67
CA VAL A 120 -17.95 -13.91 -15.03
C VAL A 120 -19.11 -14.91 -15.20
N ASP A 121 -19.68 -15.39 -14.09
CA ASP A 121 -20.75 -16.40 -14.07
C ASP A 121 -22.17 -15.84 -13.85
N THR A 122 -22.36 -14.51 -13.97
CA THR A 122 -23.67 -13.83 -13.89
C THR A 122 -24.01 -13.06 -15.16
#